data_AF-A0A8T4PCM2-F1
#
_entry.id   AF-A0A8T4PCM2-F1
#
_cell.length_a   1.000
_cell.length_b   1.000
_cell.length_c   1.000
_cell.angle_alpha   90.00
_cell.angle_beta   90.00
_cell.angle_gamma   90.00
#
_symmetry.space_group_name_H-M   'P 1'
#
loop_
_entity.id
_entity.type
_entity.pdbx_description
1 polymer ?
#
loop_
_entity_poly.entity_id
_entity_poly.type
_entity_poly.pdbx_seq_one_letter_code
_entity_poly.pdbx_strand_id
1 'polypeptide(L)'
;MKKRYLFLLFLALILPVNFAFAHEGEEDEFMLDHSELYPITQLQAAGYGSLAFGVLIAVILLFHKKMEGMAKKIAYSLILIVVALVTLYLVIVTLHLNLISLTKGPVHWHADFEIWVCDKEIRLAEPKGLSNKQGVDLMHAHNDNRIHVEGVLLDMKAASLGAFFHAVGGSISDDGMRVPTDENLVVVRNGYTCNEKPAKLYVFVNGNLIENPGDYAISHYEEVPPGDRIKFVFTEKSVEEINKNIG
;
A
#
# COMPACT_ATOMS: atom_id res chain seq x y z
N MET A 1 7.62 -7.11 -45.27
CA MET A 1 6.80 -7.73 -44.20
C MET A 1 5.56 -6.87 -43.98
N LYS A 2 4.40 -7.51 -44.01
CA LYS A 2 3.10 -6.87 -44.30
C LYS A 2 2.62 -6.03 -43.11
N LYS A 3 2.08 -4.83 -43.38
CA LYS A 3 1.45 -3.89 -42.41
C LYS A 3 0.54 -4.55 -41.35
N ARG A 4 0.01 -5.75 -41.65
CA ARG A 4 -0.75 -6.60 -40.72
C ARG A 4 0.04 -7.05 -39.48
N TYR A 5 1.33 -7.35 -39.60
CA TYR A 5 2.14 -7.78 -38.45
C TYR A 5 2.49 -6.61 -37.52
N LEU A 6 2.66 -5.40 -38.04
CA LEU A 6 2.89 -4.21 -37.24
C LEU A 6 1.66 -3.84 -36.41
N PHE A 7 0.46 -3.98 -37.00
CA PHE A 7 -0.81 -3.77 -36.30
C PHE A 7 -1.06 -4.83 -35.21
N LEU A 8 -0.75 -6.11 -35.48
CA LEU A 8 -0.86 -7.18 -34.49
C LEU A 8 0.15 -7.03 -33.35
N LEU A 9 1.37 -6.56 -33.63
CA LEU A 9 2.38 -6.26 -32.61
C LEU A 9 1.96 -5.06 -31.74
N PHE A 10 1.29 -4.07 -32.34
CA PHE A 10 0.75 -2.92 -31.64
C PHE A 10 -0.45 -3.28 -30.74
N LEU A 11 -1.35 -4.12 -31.24
CA LEU A 11 -2.46 -4.67 -30.46
C LEU A 11 -1.94 -5.51 -29.28
N ALA A 12 -0.88 -6.30 -29.49
CA ALA A 12 -0.22 -7.08 -28.46
C ALA A 12 0.50 -6.23 -27.40
N LEU A 13 0.92 -5.00 -27.73
CA LEU A 13 1.52 -4.05 -26.79
C LEU A 13 0.50 -3.23 -25.99
N ILE A 14 -0.73 -3.08 -26.50
CA ILE A 14 -1.84 -2.39 -25.78
C ILE A 14 -2.57 -3.37 -24.84
N LEU A 15 -2.58 -4.67 -25.16
CA LEU A 15 -3.34 -5.67 -24.41
C LEU A 15 -2.87 -5.97 -22.97
N PRO A 16 -1.62 -5.70 -22.50
CA PRO A 16 -1.28 -6.00 -21.11
C PRO A 16 -1.58 -4.85 -20.13
N VAL A 17 -1.96 -3.65 -20.58
CA VAL A 17 -2.13 -2.50 -19.66
C VAL A 17 -3.32 -2.69 -18.72
N ASN A 18 -4.31 -3.53 -19.09
CA ASN A 18 -5.48 -3.83 -18.26
C ASN A 18 -5.40 -5.17 -17.49
N PHE A 19 -4.32 -5.95 -17.64
CA PHE A 19 -4.21 -7.27 -16.98
C PHE A 19 -3.10 -7.33 -15.91
N ALA A 20 -2.36 -6.24 -15.71
CA ALA A 20 -1.47 -6.09 -14.57
C ALA A 20 -2.13 -5.34 -13.39
N PHE A 21 -3.46 -5.46 -13.26
CA PHE A 21 -4.10 -5.24 -11.96
C PHE A 21 -3.67 -6.42 -11.09
N ALA A 22 -2.54 -6.27 -10.40
CA ALA A 22 -2.34 -6.96 -9.14
C ALA A 22 -3.58 -6.62 -8.30
N HIS A 23 -4.26 -7.64 -7.80
CA HIS A 23 -5.47 -7.51 -7.01
C HIS A 23 -5.27 -6.50 -5.86
N GLU A 24 -5.64 -5.24 -6.07
CA GLU A 24 -6.16 -4.38 -4.99
C GLU A 24 -7.45 -5.08 -4.55
N GLY A 25 -7.33 -5.88 -3.48
CA GLY A 25 -8.49 -6.37 -2.76
C GLY A 25 -9.33 -5.18 -2.33
N GLU A 26 -10.65 -5.37 -2.27
CA GLU A 26 -11.64 -4.39 -1.79
C GLU A 26 -11.02 -3.49 -0.72
N GLU A 27 -10.72 -2.25 -1.08
CA GLU A 27 -10.27 -1.22 -0.15
C GLU A 27 -11.47 -0.85 0.72
N ASP A 28 -11.69 -1.65 1.76
CA ASP A 28 -12.68 -1.36 2.79
C ASP A 28 -12.37 -0.02 3.47
N GLU A 29 -13.42 0.65 3.96
CA GLU A 29 -13.56 1.98 4.59
C GLU A 29 -12.41 2.53 5.48
N PHE A 30 -11.42 1.73 5.83
CA PHE A 30 -10.31 2.11 6.70
C PHE A 30 -9.23 2.96 6.01
N MET A 31 -9.01 2.77 4.71
CA MET A 31 -8.06 3.57 3.92
C MET A 31 -8.83 4.62 3.14
N LEU A 32 -8.41 5.88 3.24
CA LEU A 32 -9.02 6.96 2.46
C LEU A 32 -8.84 6.67 0.97
N ASP A 33 -9.91 6.25 0.31
CA ASP A 33 -9.93 6.01 -1.13
C ASP A 33 -9.66 7.34 -1.85
N HIS A 34 -8.47 7.45 -2.44
CA HIS A 34 -8.07 8.62 -3.24
C HIS A 34 -9.01 8.86 -4.44
N SER A 35 -9.86 7.89 -4.79
CA SER A 35 -10.89 8.02 -5.82
C SER A 35 -11.99 9.02 -5.45
N GLU A 36 -12.21 9.31 -4.16
CA GLU A 36 -13.14 10.37 -3.75
C GLU A 36 -12.62 11.77 -4.11
N LEU A 37 -11.29 11.93 -4.16
CA LEU A 37 -10.66 13.22 -4.42
C LEU A 37 -10.59 13.58 -5.91
N TYR A 38 -10.46 12.56 -6.76
CA TYR A 38 -10.31 12.76 -8.20
C TYR A 38 -11.12 11.75 -9.01
N PRO A 39 -11.80 12.20 -10.08
CA PRO A 39 -12.62 11.32 -10.91
C PRO A 39 -11.79 10.28 -11.70
N ILE A 40 -10.47 10.46 -11.77
CA ILE A 40 -9.53 9.60 -12.49
C ILE A 40 -8.28 9.48 -11.62
N THR A 41 -7.79 8.27 -11.37
CA THR A 41 -6.53 8.08 -10.63
C THR A 41 -5.32 8.44 -11.51
N GLN A 42 -4.15 8.67 -10.90
CA GLN A 42 -2.92 8.93 -11.66
C GLN A 42 -2.58 7.78 -12.62
N LEU A 43 -2.77 6.53 -12.17
CA LEU A 43 -2.57 5.34 -12.98
C LEU A 43 -3.56 5.28 -14.16
N GLN A 44 -4.84 5.56 -13.92
CA GLN A 44 -5.85 5.62 -14.98
C GLN A 44 -5.55 6.73 -15.99
N ALA A 45 -5.14 7.92 -15.54
CA ALA A 45 -4.77 9.02 -16.42
C ALA A 45 -3.57 8.66 -17.31
N ALA A 46 -2.55 8.01 -16.72
CA ALA A 46 -1.41 7.49 -17.47
C ALA A 46 -1.81 6.38 -18.46
N GLY A 47 -2.73 5.48 -18.06
CA GLY A 47 -3.27 4.41 -18.90
C GLY A 47 -4.03 4.95 -20.11
N TYR A 48 -5.01 5.85 -19.89
CA TYR A 48 -5.77 6.50 -20.96
C TYR A 48 -4.88 7.34 -21.87
N GLY A 49 -3.92 8.07 -21.29
CA GLY A 49 -2.91 8.83 -22.02
C GLY A 49 -2.07 7.95 -22.95
N SER A 50 -1.58 6.83 -22.42
CA SER A 50 -0.78 5.86 -23.17
C SER A 50 -1.58 5.20 -24.29
N LEU A 51 -2.84 4.86 -24.04
CA LEU A 51 -3.75 4.31 -25.07
C LEU A 51 -4.00 5.33 -26.19
N ALA A 52 -4.35 6.58 -25.84
CA ALA A 52 -4.57 7.64 -26.82
C ALA A 52 -3.32 7.94 -27.65
N PHE A 53 -2.17 8.05 -26.98
CA PHE A 53 -0.86 8.19 -27.63
C PHE A 53 -0.60 7.03 -28.60
N GLY A 54 -0.84 5.80 -28.15
CA GLY A 54 -0.68 4.62 -28.97
C GLY A 54 -1.54 4.66 -30.24
N VAL A 55 -2.85 4.92 -30.09
CA VAL A 55 -3.77 5.04 -31.23
C VAL A 55 -3.30 6.10 -32.23
N LEU A 56 -2.85 7.28 -31.75
CA LEU A 56 -2.34 8.35 -32.61
C LEU A 56 -1.09 7.90 -33.38
N ILE A 57 -0.14 7.23 -32.72
CA ILE A 57 1.06 6.68 -33.36
C ILE A 57 0.67 5.65 -34.44
N ALA A 58 -0.26 4.74 -34.15
CA ALA A 58 -0.73 3.77 -35.12
C ALA A 58 -1.38 4.43 -36.34
N VAL A 59 -2.22 5.44 -36.15
CA VAL A 59 -2.82 6.24 -37.23
C VAL A 59 -1.73 6.89 -38.08
N ILE A 60 -0.76 7.56 -37.45
CA ILE A 60 0.34 8.20 -38.16
C ILE A 60 1.12 7.16 -38.97
N LEU A 61 1.47 5.99 -38.41
CA LEU A 61 2.20 4.95 -39.13
C LEU A 61 1.41 4.37 -40.32
N LEU A 62 0.11 4.17 -40.17
CA LEU A 62 -0.74 3.62 -41.23
C LEU A 62 -0.94 4.60 -42.39
N PHE A 63 -1.06 5.89 -42.09
CA PHE A 63 -1.41 6.95 -43.03
C PHE A 63 -0.27 7.92 -43.35
N HIS A 64 0.95 7.73 -42.83
CA HIS A 64 2.07 8.67 -42.97
C HIS A 64 2.31 9.12 -44.41
N LYS A 65 2.29 8.16 -45.35
CA LYS A 65 2.54 8.41 -46.78
C LYS A 65 1.40 9.16 -47.48
N LYS A 66 0.20 9.17 -46.89
CA LYS A 66 -0.98 9.88 -47.41
C LYS A 66 -1.22 11.21 -46.71
N MET A 67 -0.58 11.43 -45.56
CA MET A 67 -0.68 12.66 -44.78
C MET A 67 0.29 13.69 -45.32
N GLU A 68 -0.24 14.77 -45.87
CA GLU A 68 0.53 15.91 -46.35
C GLU A 68 0.13 17.21 -45.64
N GLY A 69 1.04 18.19 -45.68
CA GLY A 69 0.79 19.56 -45.21
C GLY A 69 0.16 19.64 -43.82
N MET A 70 -1.05 20.19 -43.76
CA MET A 70 -1.76 20.50 -42.51
C MET A 70 -2.18 19.25 -41.73
N ALA A 71 -2.57 18.17 -42.40
CA ALA A 71 -2.98 16.92 -41.73
C ALA A 71 -1.82 16.32 -40.93
N LYS A 72 -0.60 16.37 -41.47
CA LYS A 72 0.61 15.92 -40.78
C LYS A 72 0.90 16.76 -39.55
N LYS A 73 0.81 18.09 -39.65
CA LYS A 73 0.99 19.01 -38.51
C LYS A 73 -0.04 18.73 -37.41
N ILE A 74 -1.31 18.60 -37.76
CA ILE A 74 -2.39 18.30 -36.81
C ILE A 74 -2.11 16.99 -36.05
N ALA A 75 -1.75 15.91 -36.75
CA ALA A 75 -1.49 14.62 -36.12
C ALA A 75 -0.35 14.67 -35.09
N TYR A 76 0.76 15.35 -35.41
CA TYR A 76 1.86 15.52 -34.46
C TYR A 76 1.51 16.48 -33.32
N SER A 77 0.75 17.54 -33.59
CA SER A 77 0.26 18.44 -32.54
C SER A 77 -0.67 17.72 -31.56
N LEU A 78 -1.52 16.80 -32.04
CA LEU A 78 -2.40 16.00 -31.17
C LEU A 78 -1.59 15.11 -30.22
N ILE A 79 -0.49 14.51 -30.69
CA ILE A 79 0.43 13.78 -29.80
C ILE A 79 0.95 14.69 -28.71
N LEU A 80 1.47 15.86 -29.09
CA LEU A 80 2.02 16.82 -28.13
C LEU A 80 0.96 17.24 -27.10
N ILE A 81 -0.28 17.48 -27.55
CA ILE A 81 -1.41 17.83 -26.69
C ILE A 81 -1.72 16.70 -25.71
N VAL A 82 -1.80 15.45 -26.16
CA VAL A 82 -2.06 14.31 -25.26
C VAL A 82 -0.98 14.20 -24.18
N VAL A 83 0.29 14.25 -24.57
CA VAL A 83 1.41 14.17 -23.61
C VAL A 83 1.38 15.36 -22.64
N ALA A 84 1.16 16.57 -23.14
CA ALA A 84 1.11 17.78 -22.32
C ALA A 84 -0.06 17.75 -21.33
N LEU A 85 -1.25 17.31 -21.75
CA LEU A 85 -2.43 17.23 -20.89
C LEU A 85 -2.25 16.19 -19.77
N VAL A 86 -1.74 14.99 -20.11
CA VAL A 86 -1.48 13.95 -19.10
C VAL A 86 -0.41 14.42 -18.11
N THR A 87 0.68 15.01 -18.61
CA THR A 87 1.75 15.53 -17.74
C THR A 87 1.25 16.62 -16.82
N LEU A 88 0.51 17.60 -17.37
CA LEU A 88 -0.06 18.70 -16.58
C LEU A 88 -1.04 18.17 -15.53
N TYR A 89 -1.88 17.20 -15.88
CA TYR A 89 -2.80 16.57 -14.95
C TYR A 89 -2.05 15.89 -13.79
N LEU A 90 -1.04 15.06 -14.09
CA LEU A 90 -0.25 14.38 -13.07
C LEU A 90 0.45 15.38 -12.14
N VAL A 91 1.04 16.45 -12.70
CA VAL A 91 1.67 17.52 -11.91
C VAL A 91 0.66 18.19 -10.97
N ILE A 92 -0.52 18.56 -11.48
CA ILE A 92 -1.57 19.22 -10.68
C ILE A 92 -2.02 18.30 -9.54
N VAL A 93 -2.30 17.03 -9.84
CA VAL A 93 -2.74 16.04 -8.83
C VAL A 93 -1.66 15.83 -7.78
N THR A 94 -0.40 15.60 -8.18
CA THR A 94 0.72 15.43 -7.23
C THR A 94 0.90 16.66 -6.35
N LEU A 95 0.89 17.86 -6.93
CA LEU A 95 1.02 19.10 -6.14
C LEU A 95 -0.13 19.27 -5.17
N HIS A 96 -1.36 18.99 -5.59
CA HIS A 96 -2.52 19.09 -4.72
C HIS A 96 -2.46 18.08 -3.58
N LEU A 97 -2.17 16.79 -3.86
CA LEU A 97 -1.99 15.75 -2.85
C LEU A 97 -0.92 16.15 -1.83
N ASN A 98 0.24 16.65 -2.30
CA ASN A 98 1.29 17.12 -1.40
C ASN A 98 0.80 18.29 -0.52
N LEU A 99 0.05 19.25 -1.08
CA LEU A 99 -0.45 20.39 -0.33
C LEU A 99 -1.42 20.00 0.79
N ILE A 100 -2.32 19.06 0.52
CA ILE A 100 -3.35 18.63 1.49
C ILE A 100 -2.83 17.56 2.45
N SER A 101 -1.79 16.80 2.08
CA SER A 101 -1.20 15.78 2.95
C SER A 101 -0.69 16.36 4.27
N LEU A 102 -0.70 15.53 5.30
CA LEU A 102 -0.21 15.87 6.63
C LEU A 102 1.30 16.12 6.62
N THR A 103 2.00 15.32 5.82
CA THR A 103 3.47 15.26 5.75
C THR A 103 4.06 16.15 4.65
N LYS A 104 3.21 16.86 3.90
CA LYS A 104 3.59 17.72 2.76
C LYS A 104 4.33 17.00 1.64
N GLY A 105 4.09 15.70 1.52
CA GLY A 105 4.74 14.82 0.55
C GLY A 105 4.62 13.35 0.97
N PRO A 106 5.11 12.42 0.12
CA PRO A 106 5.11 11.01 0.46
C PRO A 106 6.08 10.72 1.62
N VAL A 107 5.74 9.71 2.40
CA VAL A 107 6.56 9.17 3.50
C VAL A 107 7.08 7.78 3.16
N HIS A 108 8.09 7.38 3.92
CA HIS A 108 8.62 6.03 3.95
C HIS A 108 9.07 5.79 5.40
N TRP A 109 8.15 5.33 6.24
CA TRP A 109 8.42 5.06 7.66
C TRP A 109 8.47 3.57 7.93
N HIS A 110 9.32 3.18 8.89
CA HIS A 110 9.44 1.80 9.35
C HIS A 110 9.12 1.69 10.83
N ALA A 111 8.53 0.57 11.23
CA ALA A 111 8.46 0.14 12.63
C ALA A 111 8.78 -1.35 12.73
N ASP A 112 9.75 -1.70 13.59
CA ASP A 112 10.06 -3.10 13.88
C ASP A 112 8.97 -3.68 14.77
N PHE A 113 8.55 -4.92 14.54
CA PHE A 113 7.54 -5.55 15.38
C PHE A 113 7.82 -7.02 15.71
N GLU A 114 7.31 -7.45 16.86
CA GLU A 114 7.28 -8.85 17.28
C GLU A 114 5.90 -9.20 17.82
N ILE A 115 5.42 -10.42 17.53
CA ILE A 115 4.14 -10.93 18.02
C ILE A 115 4.38 -12.20 18.82
N TRP A 116 3.98 -12.19 20.10
CA TRP A 116 4.14 -13.30 21.03
C TRP A 116 2.79 -13.76 21.55
N VAL A 117 2.49 -15.05 21.42
CA VAL A 117 1.27 -15.68 21.92
C VAL A 117 1.64 -16.87 22.78
N CYS A 118 1.26 -16.83 24.07
CA CYS A 118 1.56 -17.86 25.06
C CYS A 118 3.05 -18.29 25.04
N ASP A 119 3.97 -17.32 25.17
CA ASP A 119 5.44 -17.50 25.14
C ASP A 119 6.04 -18.01 23.82
N LYS A 120 5.25 -18.09 22.74
CA LYS A 120 5.72 -18.44 21.41
C LYS A 120 5.66 -17.23 20.48
N GLU A 121 6.78 -16.88 19.85
CA GLU A 121 6.79 -15.92 18.75
C GLU A 121 6.02 -16.49 17.55
N ILE A 122 5.11 -15.70 17.02
CA ILE A 122 4.40 -15.98 15.77
C ILE A 122 4.77 -14.93 14.74
N ARG A 123 4.74 -15.31 13.46
CA ARG A 123 5.06 -14.44 12.33
C ARG A 123 3.84 -14.24 11.46
N LEU A 124 3.79 -13.09 10.80
CA LEU A 124 2.83 -12.86 9.73
C LEU A 124 3.06 -13.84 8.59
N ALA A 125 2.00 -14.18 7.88
CA ALA A 125 2.06 -15.05 6.71
C ALA A 125 2.98 -14.45 5.63
N GLU A 126 3.78 -15.28 4.98
CA GLU A 126 4.62 -14.80 3.89
C GLU A 126 3.78 -14.40 2.67
N PRO A 127 4.15 -13.31 1.96
CA PRO A 127 3.45 -12.92 0.74
C PRO A 127 3.56 -14.02 -0.33
N LYS A 128 2.44 -14.32 -1.00
CA LYS A 128 2.35 -15.35 -2.05
C LYS A 128 2.14 -14.72 -3.43
N GLY A 129 2.69 -15.36 -4.47
CA GLY A 129 2.47 -14.96 -5.86
C GLY A 129 3.56 -14.04 -6.41
N LEU A 130 3.17 -13.02 -7.19
CA LEU A 130 4.10 -12.10 -7.85
C LEU A 130 4.49 -10.88 -6.98
N SER A 131 3.76 -10.64 -5.89
CA SER A 131 4.05 -9.56 -4.94
C SER A 131 4.97 -10.05 -3.84
N ASN A 132 5.94 -9.22 -3.45
CA ASN A 132 6.76 -9.42 -2.24
C ASN A 132 6.22 -8.66 -1.02
N LYS A 133 5.03 -8.07 -1.13
CA LYS A 133 4.35 -7.28 -0.09
C LYS A 133 3.12 -8.03 0.41
N GLN A 134 2.90 -8.01 1.72
CA GLN A 134 1.64 -8.37 2.36
C GLN A 134 0.98 -7.09 2.87
N GLY A 135 -0.20 -6.75 2.36
CA GLY A 135 -0.87 -5.49 2.65
C GLY A 135 -1.20 -4.70 1.39
N VAL A 136 -1.44 -3.41 1.57
CA VAL A 136 -1.71 -2.43 0.51
C VAL A 136 -0.52 -1.50 0.33
N ASP A 137 -0.51 -0.69 -0.73
CA ASP A 137 0.65 0.15 -1.03
C ASP A 137 1.02 1.10 0.11
N LEU A 138 0.02 1.76 0.73
CA LEU A 138 0.26 2.67 1.85
C LEU A 138 0.80 1.98 3.11
N MET A 139 0.40 0.73 3.33
CA MET A 139 0.63 0.01 4.58
C MET A 139 0.82 -1.47 4.32
N HIS A 140 2.03 -1.96 4.55
CA HIS A 140 2.38 -3.34 4.27
C HIS A 140 3.52 -3.86 5.16
N ALA A 141 3.68 -5.17 5.15
CA ALA A 141 4.86 -5.86 5.64
C ALA A 141 5.56 -6.59 4.49
N HIS A 142 6.86 -6.78 4.68
CA HIS A 142 7.65 -7.77 3.96
C HIS A 142 7.92 -8.95 4.91
N ASN A 143 8.91 -9.79 4.58
CA ASN A 143 9.38 -10.88 5.44
C ASN A 143 10.59 -10.45 6.29
N ASP A 144 10.53 -9.24 6.85
CA ASP A 144 11.62 -8.58 7.58
C ASP A 144 11.23 -8.14 9.00
N ASN A 145 10.04 -8.55 9.48
CA ASN A 145 9.46 -8.14 10.76
C ASN A 145 9.32 -6.60 10.90
N ARG A 146 9.02 -5.92 9.79
CA ARG A 146 8.79 -4.47 9.75
C ARG A 146 7.44 -4.12 9.19
N ILE A 147 6.85 -3.11 9.80
CA ILE A 147 5.71 -2.37 9.25
C ILE A 147 6.29 -1.26 8.38
N HIS A 148 5.79 -1.15 7.16
CA HIS A 148 6.16 -0.12 6.19
C HIS A 148 4.97 0.80 5.96
N VAL A 149 5.17 2.10 6.15
CA VAL A 149 4.21 3.16 5.81
C VAL A 149 4.78 3.96 4.64
N GLU A 150 4.25 3.74 3.44
CA GLU A 150 4.83 4.28 2.21
C GLU A 150 3.79 4.96 1.33
N GLY A 151 3.90 6.28 1.15
CA GLY A 151 2.99 7.04 0.30
C GLY A 151 2.50 8.33 0.93
N VAL A 152 1.40 8.87 0.42
CA VAL A 152 0.89 10.19 0.83
C VAL A 152 -0.15 10.03 1.93
N LEU A 153 0.17 10.52 3.13
CA LEU A 153 -0.74 10.46 4.28
C LEU A 153 -1.71 11.65 4.30
N LEU A 154 -3.00 11.36 4.15
CA LEU A 154 -4.09 12.33 4.29
C LEU A 154 -4.67 12.36 5.71
N ASP A 155 -4.63 11.23 6.41
CA ASP A 155 -5.04 11.08 7.81
C ASP A 155 -4.00 10.21 8.55
N MET A 156 -3.65 10.57 9.80
CA MET A 156 -2.77 9.77 10.64
C MET A 156 -3.36 8.41 10.98
N LYS A 157 -4.69 8.26 10.95
CA LYS A 157 -5.35 6.96 11.16
C LYS A 157 -4.91 5.91 10.14
N ALA A 158 -4.60 6.32 8.91
CA ALA A 158 -4.09 5.41 7.88
C ALA A 158 -2.68 4.88 8.21
N ALA A 159 -1.97 5.54 9.13
CA ALA A 159 -0.67 5.10 9.66
C ALA A 159 -0.79 4.36 11.02
N SER A 160 -2.00 3.93 11.42
CA SER A 160 -2.19 3.26 12.72
C SER A 160 -1.88 1.76 12.69
N LEU A 161 -1.64 1.17 13.86
CA LEU A 161 -1.55 -0.29 13.99
C LEU A 161 -2.85 -0.98 13.58
N GLY A 162 -4.00 -0.36 13.84
CA GLY A 162 -5.29 -0.82 13.32
C GLY A 162 -5.27 -0.92 11.79
N ALA A 163 -4.78 0.12 11.11
CA ALA A 163 -4.61 0.16 9.65
C ALA A 163 -3.72 -0.97 9.16
N PHE A 164 -2.58 -1.16 9.84
CA PHE A 164 -1.63 -2.20 9.51
C PHE A 164 -2.25 -3.59 9.61
N PHE A 165 -2.84 -3.93 10.76
CA PHE A 165 -3.45 -5.23 10.94
C PHE A 165 -4.58 -5.46 9.94
N HIS A 166 -5.40 -4.44 9.66
CA HIS A 166 -6.43 -4.55 8.63
C HIS A 166 -5.84 -4.84 7.24
N ALA A 167 -4.83 -4.06 6.82
CA ALA A 167 -4.16 -4.20 5.52
C ALA A 167 -3.58 -5.61 5.33
N VAL A 168 -2.95 -6.20 6.36
CA VAL A 168 -2.38 -7.55 6.25
C VAL A 168 -3.41 -8.69 6.40
N GLY A 169 -4.71 -8.38 6.56
CA GLY A 169 -5.79 -9.37 6.69
C GLY A 169 -6.10 -9.81 8.12
N GLY A 170 -5.67 -9.03 9.10
CA GLY A 170 -5.89 -9.21 10.54
C GLY A 170 -6.75 -8.11 11.16
N SER A 171 -6.65 -7.98 12.49
CA SER A 171 -7.28 -6.89 13.24
C SER A 171 -6.63 -6.76 14.63
N ILE A 172 -6.65 -5.58 15.23
CA ILE A 172 -6.23 -5.38 16.62
C ILE A 172 -7.21 -4.47 17.36
N SER A 173 -7.43 -4.74 18.65
CA SER A 173 -8.21 -3.91 19.57
C SER A 173 -7.70 -4.06 21.00
N ASP A 174 -8.32 -3.38 21.96
CA ASP A 174 -8.04 -3.55 23.40
C ASP A 174 -8.35 -4.97 23.90
N ASP A 175 -9.26 -5.67 23.23
CA ASP A 175 -9.72 -7.00 23.64
C ASP A 175 -8.91 -8.13 23.02
N GLY A 176 -8.08 -7.87 22.01
CA GLY A 176 -7.30 -8.93 21.38
C GLY A 176 -6.82 -8.61 19.98
N MET A 177 -6.36 -9.64 19.28
CA MET A 177 -5.81 -9.52 17.93
C MET A 177 -6.11 -10.75 17.07
N ARG A 178 -6.12 -10.51 15.75
CA ARG A 178 -6.23 -11.51 14.69
C ARG A 178 -5.02 -11.34 13.78
N VAL A 179 -4.25 -12.41 13.63
CA VAL A 179 -2.95 -12.38 12.94
C VAL A 179 -2.93 -13.50 11.91
N PRO A 180 -2.88 -13.19 10.60
CA PRO A 180 -2.73 -14.22 9.58
C PRO A 180 -1.29 -14.74 9.60
N THR A 181 -1.13 -16.04 9.78
CA THR A 181 0.17 -16.76 9.73
C THR A 181 0.16 -17.75 8.57
N ASP A 182 1.31 -18.35 8.24
CA ASP A 182 1.40 -19.32 7.15
C ASP A 182 0.55 -20.58 7.37
N GLU A 183 0.36 -20.97 8.63
CA GLU A 183 -0.38 -22.18 9.01
C GLU A 183 -1.88 -21.90 9.13
N ASN A 184 -2.24 -20.81 9.81
CA ASN A 184 -3.61 -20.47 10.14
C ASN A 184 -3.80 -19.00 10.53
N LEU A 185 -5.05 -18.59 10.68
CA LEU A 185 -5.40 -17.32 11.33
C LEU A 185 -5.35 -17.51 12.85
N VAL A 186 -4.39 -16.88 13.52
CA VAL A 186 -4.30 -16.86 14.99
C VAL A 186 -5.26 -15.81 15.52
N VAL A 187 -6.19 -16.20 16.39
CA VAL A 187 -7.16 -15.30 17.02
C VAL A 187 -7.04 -15.44 18.53
N VAL A 188 -6.71 -14.34 19.20
CA VAL A 188 -6.63 -14.26 20.66
C VAL A 188 -7.54 -13.16 21.18
N ARG A 189 -8.17 -13.42 22.32
CA ARG A 189 -8.99 -12.45 23.04
C ARG A 189 -8.71 -12.50 24.52
N ASN A 190 -8.83 -11.38 25.21
CA ASN A 190 -8.66 -11.31 26.65
C ASN A 190 -9.60 -12.31 27.34
N GLY A 191 -9.05 -13.06 28.29
CA GLY A 191 -9.75 -14.15 28.95
C GLY A 191 -9.60 -15.52 28.27
N TYR A 192 -9.07 -15.60 27.04
CA TYR A 192 -8.59 -16.88 26.51
C TYR A 192 -7.41 -17.38 27.34
N THR A 193 -7.17 -18.68 27.32
CA THR A 193 -6.20 -19.29 28.22
C THR A 193 -4.83 -19.46 27.57
N CYS A 194 -3.78 -19.09 28.31
CA CYS A 194 -2.42 -19.56 28.13
C CYS A 194 -2.05 -20.39 29.37
N ASN A 195 -1.50 -21.60 29.19
CA ASN A 195 -1.12 -22.47 30.29
C ASN A 195 -2.24 -22.67 31.34
N GLU A 196 -3.47 -22.89 30.85
CA GLU A 196 -4.70 -23.06 31.65
C GLU A 196 -5.14 -21.84 32.48
N LYS A 197 -4.47 -20.69 32.31
CA LYS A 197 -4.80 -19.44 33.02
C LYS A 197 -5.31 -18.37 32.06
N PRO A 198 -6.24 -17.51 32.48
CA PRO A 198 -6.69 -16.39 31.65
C PRO A 198 -5.54 -15.47 31.26
N ALA A 199 -5.44 -15.16 29.98
CA ALA A 199 -4.42 -14.32 29.37
C ALA A 199 -5.00 -12.99 28.88
N LYS A 200 -4.11 -12.02 28.69
CA LYS A 200 -4.43 -10.68 28.18
C LYS A 200 -3.42 -10.24 27.11
N LEU A 201 -3.89 -9.39 26.21
CA LEU A 201 -3.04 -8.69 25.25
C LEU A 201 -2.40 -7.47 25.90
N TYR A 202 -1.10 -7.34 25.72
CA TYR A 202 -0.30 -6.17 26.06
C TYR A 202 0.44 -5.70 24.82
N VAL A 203 0.44 -4.39 24.56
CA VAL A 203 1.15 -3.81 23.43
C VAL A 203 2.13 -2.78 23.95
N PHE A 204 3.40 -2.97 23.62
CA PHE A 204 4.47 -2.08 24.02
C PHE A 204 5.00 -1.35 22.80
N VAL A 205 5.23 -0.05 22.93
CA VAL A 205 5.94 0.75 21.94
C VAL A 205 7.13 1.41 22.61
N ASN A 206 8.32 1.11 22.10
CA ASN A 206 9.59 1.61 22.64
C ASN A 206 9.73 1.32 24.15
N GLY A 207 9.25 0.16 24.59
CA GLY A 207 9.26 -0.29 25.99
C GLY A 207 8.10 0.25 26.86
N ASN A 208 7.28 1.16 26.34
CA ASN A 208 6.14 1.70 27.08
C ASN A 208 4.86 0.95 26.73
N LEU A 209 4.11 0.51 27.74
CA LEU A 209 2.77 -0.03 27.54
C LEU A 209 1.84 1.06 27.01
N ILE A 210 1.11 0.76 25.95
CA ILE A 210 0.12 1.68 25.36
C ILE A 210 -1.31 1.18 25.60
N GLU A 211 -2.25 2.12 25.67
CA GLU A 211 -3.70 1.87 25.66
C GLU A 211 -4.24 2.10 24.25
N ASN A 212 -5.34 1.43 23.85
CA ASN A 212 -5.96 1.58 22.54
C ASN A 212 -4.99 1.32 21.38
N PRO A 213 -4.36 0.12 21.31
CA PRO A 213 -3.29 -0.14 20.33
C PRO A 213 -3.74 0.05 18.89
N GLY A 214 -5.03 -0.17 18.56
CA GLY A 214 -5.55 0.06 17.21
C GLY A 214 -5.45 1.52 16.74
N ASP A 215 -5.49 2.47 17.66
CA ASP A 215 -5.42 3.91 17.37
C ASP A 215 -3.99 4.46 17.39
N TYR A 216 -3.01 3.65 17.81
CA TYR A 216 -1.62 4.07 17.85
C TYR A 216 -1.11 4.32 16.44
N ALA A 217 -0.79 5.58 16.13
CA ALA A 217 -0.16 6.00 14.89
C ALA A 217 1.35 5.77 14.97
N ILE A 218 1.89 5.07 13.96
CA ILE A 218 3.32 4.79 13.86
C ILE A 218 4.09 6.11 13.74
N SER A 219 5.14 6.23 14.53
CA SER A 219 5.95 7.44 14.64
C SER A 219 6.77 7.69 13.38
N HIS A 220 6.87 8.97 13.02
CA HIS A 220 7.76 9.43 11.96
C HIS A 220 9.19 9.52 12.51
N TYR A 221 10.10 8.69 12.01
CA TYR A 221 11.51 8.84 12.30
C TYR A 221 12.31 8.96 10.98
N GLU A 222 13.26 9.89 10.94
CA GLU A 222 14.01 10.25 9.72
C GLU A 222 15.40 9.59 9.61
N GLU A 223 15.99 9.10 10.70
CA GLU A 223 17.32 8.44 10.66
C GLU A 223 17.21 6.99 10.12
N VAL A 224 18.26 6.15 10.14
CA VAL A 224 18.16 4.69 9.86
C VAL A 224 18.90 3.81 10.90
N PRO A 225 18.28 2.77 11.51
CA PRO A 225 16.85 2.47 11.51
C PRO A 225 16.21 2.93 12.83
N PRO A 226 15.79 4.19 12.96
CA PRO A 226 14.77 4.60 13.88
C PRO A 226 13.41 4.25 13.26
N GLY A 227 12.48 4.05 14.15
CA GLY A 227 11.22 3.41 13.91
C GLY A 227 10.73 2.97 15.27
N ASP A 228 9.42 2.86 15.43
CA ASP A 228 8.91 2.27 16.65
C ASP A 228 9.37 0.82 16.76
N ARG A 229 9.73 0.40 17.97
CA ARG A 229 9.90 -1.02 18.31
C ARG A 229 8.65 -1.47 19.04
N ILE A 230 7.86 -2.28 18.36
CA ILE A 230 6.50 -2.62 18.78
C ILE A 230 6.45 -4.09 19.17
N LYS A 231 5.94 -4.38 20.37
CA LYS A 231 5.83 -5.74 20.85
C LYS A 231 4.40 -6.05 21.27
N PHE A 232 3.79 -7.02 20.61
CA PHE A 232 2.49 -7.56 20.95
C PHE A 232 2.69 -8.83 21.78
N VAL A 233 2.16 -8.85 23.01
CA VAL A 233 2.34 -9.98 23.93
C VAL A 233 0.98 -10.41 24.46
N PHE A 234 0.54 -11.61 24.09
CA PHE A 234 -0.65 -12.27 24.65
C PHE A 234 -0.23 -13.36 25.65
N THR A 235 -0.45 -13.14 26.95
CA THR A 235 0.01 -14.04 28.02
C THR A 235 -0.81 -13.91 29.29
N GLU A 236 -0.75 -14.94 30.13
CA GLU A 236 -1.27 -15.01 31.50
C GLU A 236 -0.39 -14.29 32.55
N LYS A 237 0.84 -13.91 32.17
CA LYS A 237 1.79 -13.21 33.03
C LYS A 237 1.38 -11.77 33.29
N SER A 238 1.79 -11.22 34.43
CA SER A 238 1.54 -9.80 34.72
C SER A 238 2.47 -8.89 33.92
N VAL A 239 2.10 -7.61 33.76
CA VAL A 239 2.92 -6.62 33.04
C VAL A 239 4.33 -6.52 33.65
N GLU A 240 4.45 -6.61 34.98
CA GLU A 240 5.72 -6.54 35.70
C GLU A 240 6.64 -7.74 35.43
N GLU A 241 6.08 -8.89 35.08
CA GLU A 241 6.82 -10.09 34.69
C GLU A 241 7.28 -10.01 33.23
N ILE A 242 6.49 -9.37 32.37
CA ILE A 242 6.77 -9.18 30.95
C ILE A 242 7.83 -8.09 30.73
N ASN A 243 7.75 -6.98 31.47
CA ASN A 243 8.51 -5.75 31.21
C ASN A 243 9.99 -5.81 31.65
N LYS A 244 10.49 -6.92 32.22
CA LYS A 244 11.90 -7.02 32.65
C LYS A 244 12.90 -7.21 31.49
N ASN A 245 12.42 -7.56 30.30
CA ASN A 245 13.26 -7.95 29.16
C ASN A 245 12.86 -7.22 27.84
N ILE A 246 12.11 -6.11 27.91
CA ILE A 246 11.68 -5.35 26.72
C ILE A 246 12.60 -4.14 26.57
N GLY A 247 13.67 -4.31 25.79
CA GLY A 247 14.72 -3.31 25.57
C GLY A 247 15.04 -3.13 24.10
#